data_AF-A0A3M3AU53-F1
#
_entry.id   AF-A0A3M3AU53-F1
#
_cell.length_a   1.000
_cell.length_b   1.000
_cell.length_c   1.000
_cell.angle_alpha   90.00
_cell.angle_beta   90.00
_cell.angle_gamma   90.00
#
_symmetry.space_group_name_H-M   'P 1'
#
loop_
_entity.id
_entity.type
_entity.pdbx_description
1 polymer ?
#
loop_
_entity_poly.entity_id
_entity_poly.type
_entity_poly.pdbx_seq_one_letter_code
_entity_poly.pdbx_strand_id
1 'polypeptide(L)'
;PWQNRNSPMIGILIPVHNEEQLLDLCLETIKQAAAHPALKGEQVEVLVVLDSCTDRSAEIARAHGVMILEVTARNVGQARAEGAAFLLDRG
;
A
#
# COMPACT_ATOMS: atom_id res chain seq x y z
N PRO A 1 -14.57 19.11 -25.60
CA PRO A 1 -13.30 18.57 -25.08
C PRO A 1 -13.43 18.27 -23.58
N TRP A 2 -13.97 17.10 -23.25
CA TRP A 2 -14.11 16.61 -21.88
C TRP A 2 -12.85 15.80 -21.58
N GLN A 3 -11.87 16.40 -20.89
CA GLN A 3 -10.74 15.64 -20.38
C GLN A 3 -11.26 14.73 -19.27
N ASN A 4 -11.03 13.42 -19.42
CA ASN A 4 -11.38 12.36 -18.47
C ASN A 4 -11.09 12.80 -17.03
N ARG A 5 -12.13 12.89 -16.20
CA ARG A 5 -11.97 12.75 -14.74
C ARG A 5 -11.46 11.33 -14.47
N ASN A 6 -10.51 11.22 -13.53
CA ASN A 6 -9.87 10.02 -13.02
C ASN A 6 -10.53 8.70 -13.44
N SER A 7 -9.78 7.87 -14.16
CA SER A 7 -10.08 6.43 -14.16
C SER A 7 -10.19 5.95 -12.70
N PRO A 8 -11.22 5.17 -12.33
CA PRO A 8 -11.33 4.65 -10.98
C PRO A 8 -10.08 3.83 -10.63
N MET A 9 -9.60 4.01 -9.40
CA MET A 9 -8.40 3.38 -8.86
C MET A 9 -8.74 2.71 -7.53
N ILE A 10 -8.25 1.49 -7.33
CA ILE A 10 -8.31 0.77 -6.07
C ILE A 10 -7.00 1.02 -5.30
N GLY A 11 -7.10 1.68 -4.15
CA GLY A 11 -5.98 1.81 -3.21
C GLY A 11 -5.96 0.66 -2.20
N ILE A 12 -4.85 -0.07 -2.12
CA ILE A 12 -4.58 -1.07 -1.09
C ILE A 12 -3.59 -0.48 -0.08
N LEU A 13 -3.97 -0.45 1.19
CA LEU A 13 -3.20 0.09 2.29
C LEU A 13 -2.84 -1.01 3.29
N ILE A 14 -1.55 -1.12 3.63
CA ILE A 14 -1.02 -2.11 4.55
C ILE A 14 -0.22 -1.40 5.65
N PRO A 15 -0.80 -1.18 6.85
CA PRO A 15 -0.03 -0.76 8.02
C PRO A 15 0.90 -1.89 8.47
N VAL A 16 2.14 -1.55 8.79
CA VAL A 16 3.18 -2.50 9.18
C VAL A 16 3.93 -1.98 10.41
N HIS A 17 4.06 -2.82 11.43
CA HIS A 17 4.90 -2.57 12.61
C HIS A 17 5.69 -3.83 12.95
N ASN A 18 6.89 -3.96 12.40
CA ASN A 18 7.77 -5.13 12.58
C ASN A 18 7.14 -6.47 12.13
N GLU A 19 6.73 -6.54 10.86
CA GLU A 19 6.06 -7.71 10.28
C GLU A 19 6.93 -8.44 9.23
N GLU A 20 8.26 -8.44 9.37
CA GLU A 20 9.18 -9.01 8.37
C GLU A 20 8.90 -10.48 8.02
N GLN A 21 8.29 -11.24 8.93
CA GLN A 21 7.95 -12.65 8.75
C GLN A 21 6.74 -12.88 7.83
N LEU A 22 5.87 -11.87 7.69
CA LEU A 22 4.59 -11.97 6.98
C LEU A 22 4.50 -11.06 5.76
N LEU A 23 5.22 -9.94 5.78
CA LEU A 23 5.09 -8.88 4.79
C LEU A 23 5.41 -9.37 3.37
N ASP A 24 6.43 -10.21 3.21
CA ASP A 24 6.86 -10.70 1.89
C ASP A 24 5.73 -11.48 1.18
N LEU A 25 5.14 -12.47 1.87
CA LEU A 25 4.02 -13.26 1.35
C LEU A 25 2.76 -12.41 1.13
N CYS A 26 2.51 -11.45 2.03
CA CYS A 26 1.39 -10.52 1.90
C CYS A 26 1.48 -9.72 0.59
N LEU A 27 2.65 -9.12 0.31
CA LEU A 27 2.87 -8.31 -0.87
C LEU A 27 2.85 -9.14 -2.17
N GLU A 28 3.41 -10.36 -2.17
CA GLU A 28 3.28 -11.27 -3.30
C GLU A 28 1.81 -11.58 -3.61
N THR A 29 1.02 -11.90 -2.59
CA THR A 29 -0.41 -12.24 -2.77
C THR A 29 -1.19 -11.03 -3.29
N ILE A 30 -0.91 -9.84 -2.78
CA ILE A 30 -1.55 -8.60 -3.22
C ILE A 30 -1.20 -8.28 -4.67
N LYS A 31 0.06 -8.45 -5.10
CA LYS A 31 0.45 -8.26 -6.50
C LYS A 31 -0.25 -9.21 -7.44
N GLN A 32 -0.40 -10.48 -7.04
CA GLN A 32 -1.16 -11.46 -7.83
C GLN A 32 -2.64 -11.05 -7.95
N ALA A 33 -3.24 -10.59 -6.86
CA ALA A 33 -4.62 -10.09 -6.88
C ALA A 33 -4.77 -8.81 -7.72
N ALA A 34 -3.81 -7.89 -7.63
CA ALA A 34 -3.79 -6.64 -8.40
C ALA A 34 -3.63 -6.86 -9.92
N ALA A 35 -3.05 -7.99 -10.33
CA ALA A 35 -2.93 -8.39 -11.72
C ALA A 35 -4.12 -9.24 -12.21
N HIS A 36 -5.13 -9.48 -11.37
CA HIS A 36 -6.18 -10.43 -11.69
C HIS A 36 -7.09 -9.95 -12.85
N PRO A 37 -7.36 -10.77 -13.88
CA PRO A 37 -8.13 -10.35 -15.06
C PRO A 37 -9.54 -9.83 -14.77
N ALA A 38 -10.16 -10.27 -13.67
CA ALA A 38 -11.48 -9.79 -13.25
C ALA A 38 -11.52 -8.30 -12.89
N LEU A 39 -10.37 -7.66 -12.65
CA LEU A 39 -10.24 -6.21 -12.46
C LEU A 39 -10.42 -5.43 -13.76
N LYS A 40 -10.43 -6.08 -14.93
CA LYS A 40 -10.70 -5.44 -16.24
C LYS A 40 -9.83 -4.21 -16.54
N GLY A 41 -8.60 -4.19 -16.02
CA GLY A 41 -7.65 -3.09 -16.20
C GLY A 41 -7.85 -1.91 -15.24
N GLU A 42 -8.64 -2.06 -14.18
CA GLU A 42 -8.72 -1.08 -13.10
C GLU A 42 -7.36 -0.92 -12.42
N GLN A 43 -6.93 0.33 -12.20
CA GLN A 43 -5.62 0.61 -11.63
C GLN A 43 -5.62 0.25 -10.14
N VAL A 44 -4.61 -0.49 -9.71
CA VAL A 44 -4.40 -0.84 -8.30
C VAL A 44 -3.11 -0.21 -7.82
N GLU A 45 -3.19 0.61 -6.77
CA GLU A 45 -2.03 1.19 -6.11
C GLU A 45 -1.86 0.57 -4.71
N VAL A 46 -0.65 0.10 -4.40
CA VAL A 46 -0.33 -0.54 -3.12
C VAL A 46 0.58 0.37 -2.30
N LEU A 47 0.14 0.69 -1.09
CA LEU A 47 0.86 1.49 -0.10
C LEU A 47 1.14 0.66 1.16
N VAL A 48 2.40 0.59 1.53
CA VAL A 48 2.84 0.10 2.84
C VAL A 48 3.09 1.30 3.76
N VAL A 49 2.42 1.34 4.91
CA VAL A 49 2.70 2.33 5.95
C VAL A 49 3.58 1.68 7.01
N LEU A 50 4.87 2.01 7.00
CA LEU A 50 5.83 1.53 7.99
C LEU A 50 5.72 2.40 9.24
N ASP A 51 5.09 1.87 10.28
CA ASP A 51 4.96 2.57 11.56
C ASP A 51 6.09 2.14 12.49
N SER A 52 7.07 3.01 12.73
CA SER A 52 8.13 2.80 13.73
C SER A 52 8.85 1.44 13.63
N CYS A 53 9.02 0.90 12.41
CA CYS A 53 9.67 -0.38 12.17
C CYS A 53 11.17 -0.31 12.46
N THR A 54 11.68 -1.36 13.07
CA THR A 54 13.10 -1.54 13.45
C THR A 54 13.68 -2.86 12.92
N ASP A 55 12.85 -3.67 12.26
CA ASP A 55 13.21 -4.92 11.60
C ASP A 55 13.40 -4.71 10.08
N ARG A 56 13.43 -5.81 9.30
CA ARG A 56 13.63 -5.76 7.85
C ARG A 56 12.37 -5.42 7.04
N SER A 57 11.25 -5.06 7.69
CA SER A 57 10.00 -4.72 6.99
C SER A 57 10.19 -3.64 5.92
N ALA A 58 11.03 -2.65 6.19
CA ALA A 58 11.31 -1.57 5.27
C ALA A 58 12.12 -2.02 4.04
N GLU A 59 13.03 -2.98 4.21
CA GLU A 59 13.78 -3.58 3.12
C GLU A 59 12.87 -4.44 2.23
N ILE A 60 12.01 -5.25 2.86
CA ILE A 60 11.04 -6.09 2.17
C ILE A 60 10.09 -5.23 1.32
N ALA A 61 9.48 -4.20 1.89
CA ALA A 61 8.60 -3.29 1.15
C ALA A 61 9.30 -2.66 -0.07
N ARG A 62 10.56 -2.22 0.09
CA ARG A 62 11.35 -1.66 -1.02
C ARG A 62 11.66 -2.69 -2.10
N ALA A 63 12.02 -3.92 -1.72
CA ALA A 63 12.28 -5.01 -2.66
C ALA A 63 11.04 -5.33 -3.52
N HIS A 64 9.84 -5.12 -2.97
CA HIS A 64 8.59 -5.29 -3.69
C HIS A 64 8.23 -4.13 -4.62
N GLY A 65 8.90 -2.97 -4.53
CA GLY A 65 8.62 -1.81 -5.39
C GLY A 65 7.24 -1.19 -5.17
N VAL A 66 6.65 -1.38 -3.99
CA VAL A 66 5.39 -0.73 -3.60
C VAL A 66 5.64 0.67 -3.06
N MET A 67 4.59 1.50 -2.98
CA MET A 67 4.71 2.79 -2.32
C MET A 67 4.91 2.60 -0.82
N ILE A 68 5.66 3.50 -0.21
CA ILE A 68 6.00 3.44 1.20
C ILE A 68 5.71 4.80 1.84
N LEU A 69 5.05 4.79 2.98
CA LEU A 69 4.90 5.93 3.88
C LEU A 69 5.47 5.55 5.25
N GLU A 70 6.49 6.27 5.71
CA GLU A 70 7.07 6.05 7.04
C GLU A 70 6.40 6.98 8.06
N VAL A 71 5.93 6.41 9.17
CA VAL A 71 5.29 7.14 10.27
C VAL A 71 5.86 6.68 11.61
N THR A 72 5.66 7.46 12.66
CA THR A 72 6.11 7.12 14.02
C THR A 72 4.97 7.09 15.04
N ALA A 73 3.78 6.72 14.60
CA ALA A 73 2.55 6.80 15.37
C ALA A 73 2.47 5.74 16.50
N ARG A 74 3.08 4.57 16.28
CA ARG A 74 2.91 3.35 17.11
C ARG A 74 1.45 3.03 17.36
N ASN A 75 0.62 3.25 16.34
CA ASN A 75 -0.82 3.11 16.41
C ASN A 75 -1.37 2.76 15.03
N VAL A 76 -1.84 1.51 14.88
CA VAL A 76 -2.39 1.01 13.62
C VAL A 76 -3.57 1.83 13.09
N GLY A 77 -4.37 2.44 13.98
CA GLY A 77 -5.48 3.30 13.59
C GLY A 77 -5.02 4.61 12.96
N GLN A 78 -4.02 5.25 13.56
CA GLN A 78 -3.40 6.45 13.02
C GLN A 78 -2.62 6.17 11.74
N ALA A 79 -1.80 5.11 11.71
CA ALA A 79 -1.09 4.67 10.51
C ALA A 79 -2.06 4.42 9.33
N ARG A 80 -3.22 3.82 9.61
CA ARG A 80 -4.28 3.64 8.62
C ARG A 80 -4.87 4.96 8.16
N ALA A 81 -5.15 5.89 9.08
CA ALA A 81 -5.72 7.19 8.73
C ALA A 81 -4.77 7.99 7.82
N GLU A 82 -3.48 8.02 8.14
CA GLU A 82 -2.45 8.70 7.35
C GLU A 82 -2.29 8.05 5.96
N GLY A 83 -2.25 6.71 5.90
CA GLY A 83 -2.20 5.99 4.64
C GLY A 83 -3.44 6.16 3.77
N ALA A 84 -4.63 6.24 4.37
CA ALA A 84 -5.87 6.47 3.65
C ALA A 84 -5.91 7.89 3.06
N ALA A 85 -5.50 8.90 3.84
CA ALA A 85 -5.37 10.26 3.34
C ALA A 85 -4.38 10.34 2.16
N PHE A 86 -3.23 9.68 2.28
CA PHE A 86 -2.24 9.62 1.20
C PHE A 86 -2.79 9.04 -0.11
N LEU A 87 -3.58 7.96 -0.04
CA LEU A 87 -4.17 7.34 -1.24
C LEU A 87 -5.32 8.16 -1.83
N LEU A 88 -6.12 8.83 -0.99
CA LEU A 88 -7.20 9.72 -1.42
C LEU A 88 -6.67 10.96 -2.14
N ASP A 89 -5.50 11.48 -1.77
CA ASP A 89 -4.89 12.62 -2.49
C ASP A 89 -4.40 12.25 -3.90
N ARG A 90 -4.36 10.95 -4.24
CA ARG A 90 -3.86 10.44 -5.53
C ARG A 90 -4.96 10.06 -6.53
N GLY A 91 -6.22 9.93 -6.10
CA GLY A 91 -7.34 9.39 -6.90
C GLY A 91 -8.69 9.95 -6.52
#